data_AF-A0A0Q7PUY9-F1
#
_entry.id   AF-A0A0Q7PUY9-F1
#
_cell.length_a   1.000
_cell.length_b   1.000
_cell.length_c   1.000
_cell.angle_alpha   90.00
_cell.angle_beta   90.00
_cell.angle_gamma   90.00
#
_symmetry.space_group_name_H-M   'P 1'
#
loop_
_entity.id
_entity.type
_entity.pdbx_description
1 polymer ?
#
loop_
_entity_poly.entity_id
_entity_poly.type
_entity_poly.pdbx_seq_one_letter_code
_entity_poly.pdbx_strand_id
1 'polypeptide(L)'
;MLRAGGYVLAWLLLAVPSALAIFLSSSTTVTVASHDATVSPSLGQYVTIRTGPFLPDVRRDSGGPIGVDIVLGKTEADSTEMLVERYAFIASQPQSQVAIVERAVTRLVWDAAARGAVLAVFPLLLWALIGRQRRTEIFGRTPKHLIVATLATGTTIAAVVVLVIKPWQTDETKVVDQSQWQSLQSYLPEFDVPAEARDIEVQGTLAASGTKRLVLSAVDTYRMSREFYDAARDKAETLELRRPGEDESVAVIVSDRHDNIGMDQVARAIADRADASAVLNAGDDTSTGSEWEAFSLDSLDDAFKDYDGRFSVQGNHDHGTFVQGYLDDLGWQTASGSVLEGPGGGRLLAYNDPRSSGLGTWRDQPGISIDELAVNIADRACEAGQRINTLLVHDIDMGTVALERGCVDLVISGHVHVQVGPDLVKGSNGESGYNYTNGTTGGAAYAVAVGSKLRRPAEVTLVTYRDGRPVGLQPVTLQTNGVFDVGDYLPLTYRSEDTRQVGANGSGGSGGGQDRALR
;
A
#
# COMPACT_ATOMS: atom_id res chain seq x y z
N MET A 1 24.24 -3.93 44.72
CA MET A 1 24.39 -4.54 43.38
C MET A 1 23.81 -5.96 43.35
N LEU A 2 24.29 -6.93 44.15
CA LEU A 2 23.76 -8.32 44.18
C LEU A 2 22.24 -8.45 44.42
N ARG A 3 21.66 -7.62 45.29
CA ARG A 3 20.20 -7.64 45.57
C ARG A 3 19.36 -7.13 44.40
N ALA A 4 19.82 -6.08 43.71
CA ALA A 4 19.12 -5.56 42.53
C ALA A 4 19.14 -6.59 41.40
N GLY A 5 20.29 -7.26 41.18
CA GLY A 5 20.41 -8.36 40.23
C GLY A 5 19.46 -9.52 40.53
N GLY A 6 19.26 -9.87 41.81
CA GLY A 6 18.32 -10.92 42.21
C GLY A 6 16.85 -10.59 41.89
N TYR A 7 16.42 -9.33 42.08
CA TYR A 7 15.08 -8.89 41.72
C TYR A 7 14.87 -8.85 40.21
N VAL A 8 15.87 -8.39 39.45
CA VAL A 8 15.83 -8.39 37.97
C VAL A 8 15.77 -9.82 37.42
N LEU A 9 16.56 -10.74 37.97
CA LEU A 9 16.52 -12.15 37.56
C LEU A 9 15.16 -12.78 37.88
N ALA A 10 14.63 -12.55 39.08
CA ALA A 10 13.31 -13.06 39.47
C ALA A 10 12.19 -12.46 38.60
N TRP A 11 12.30 -11.18 38.24
CA TRP A 11 11.39 -10.54 37.31
C TRP A 11 11.46 -11.19 35.93
N LEU A 12 12.65 -11.39 35.35
CA LEU A 12 12.80 -12.06 34.06
C LEU A 12 12.25 -13.49 34.07
N LEU A 13 12.50 -14.26 35.13
CA LEU A 13 12.00 -15.63 35.29
C LEU A 13 10.47 -15.72 35.37
N LEU A 14 9.78 -14.63 35.72
CA LEU A 14 8.33 -14.55 35.71
C LEU A 14 7.81 -13.91 34.43
N ALA A 15 8.45 -12.84 33.96
CA ALA A 15 8.03 -12.06 32.81
C ALA A 15 8.12 -12.86 31.52
N VAL A 16 9.21 -13.59 31.29
CA VAL A 16 9.42 -14.34 30.04
C VAL A 16 8.39 -15.46 29.88
N PRO A 17 8.17 -16.37 30.85
CA PRO A 17 7.14 -17.40 30.72
C PRO A 17 5.72 -16.82 30.62
N SER A 18 5.41 -15.75 31.37
CA SER A 18 4.11 -15.07 31.26
C SER A 18 3.91 -14.44 29.89
N ALA A 19 4.92 -13.76 29.35
CA ALA A 19 4.88 -13.19 28.00
C ALA A 19 4.71 -14.30 26.95
N LEU A 20 5.46 -15.40 27.05
CA LEU A 20 5.31 -16.53 26.12
C LEU A 20 3.91 -17.13 26.17
N ALA A 21 3.34 -17.34 27.35
CA ALA A 21 1.98 -17.86 27.50
C ALA A 21 0.91 -16.90 26.95
N ILE A 22 1.09 -15.59 27.15
CA ILE A 22 0.20 -14.56 26.59
C ILE A 22 0.32 -14.56 25.07
N PHE A 23 1.55 -14.57 24.54
CA PHE A 23 1.81 -14.58 23.11
C PHE A 23 1.13 -15.76 22.43
N LEU A 24 1.42 -17.00 22.89
CA LEU A 24 0.90 -18.25 22.33
C LEU A 24 -0.62 -18.40 22.39
N SER A 25 -1.31 -17.60 23.22
CA SER A 25 -2.76 -17.62 23.32
C SER A 25 -3.44 -16.44 22.62
N SER A 26 -2.67 -15.51 22.06
CA SER A 26 -3.18 -14.27 21.47
C SER A 26 -3.42 -14.40 19.98
N SER A 27 -4.36 -13.63 19.46
CA SER A 27 -4.65 -13.54 18.04
C SER A 27 -4.97 -12.09 17.69
N THR A 28 -4.88 -11.76 16.41
CA THR A 28 -5.27 -10.45 15.88
C THR A 28 -5.90 -10.63 14.51
N THR A 29 -6.82 -9.73 14.16
CA THR A 29 -7.45 -9.72 12.83
C THR A 29 -6.75 -8.68 11.98
N VAL A 30 -6.37 -9.07 10.76
CA VAL A 30 -5.75 -8.21 9.75
C VAL A 30 -6.30 -8.57 8.38
N THR A 31 -6.34 -7.61 7.46
CA THR A 31 -6.71 -7.89 6.07
C THR A 31 -5.48 -8.44 5.34
N VAL A 32 -5.53 -9.70 4.90
CA VAL A 32 -4.43 -10.36 4.18
C VAL A 32 -5.01 -11.20 3.06
N ALA A 33 -4.37 -11.14 1.89
CA ALA A 33 -4.73 -11.90 0.69
C ALA A 33 -6.20 -11.75 0.31
N SER A 34 -6.76 -10.54 0.43
CA SER A 34 -8.17 -10.24 0.14
C SER A 34 -9.19 -10.80 1.16
N HIS A 35 -8.75 -11.19 2.36
CA HIS A 35 -9.62 -11.68 3.44
C HIS A 35 -9.41 -10.92 4.74
N ASP A 36 -10.47 -10.82 5.54
CA ASP A 36 -10.33 -10.66 6.99
C ASP A 36 -9.71 -11.93 7.57
N ALA A 37 -8.41 -11.89 7.85
CA ALA A 37 -7.64 -13.02 8.33
C ALA A 37 -7.39 -12.93 9.84
N THR A 38 -7.57 -14.05 10.53
CA THR A 38 -7.11 -14.18 11.92
C THR A 38 -5.70 -14.72 11.93
N VAL A 39 -4.76 -13.95 12.49
CA VAL A 39 -3.36 -14.32 12.65
C VAL A 39 -3.10 -14.66 14.11
N SER A 40 -2.54 -15.84 14.35
CA SER A 40 -2.18 -16.33 15.69
C SER A 40 -0.86 -17.11 15.66
N PRO A 41 -0.01 -17.01 16.70
CA PRO A 41 1.18 -17.84 16.79
C PRO A 41 0.81 -19.30 17.07
N SER A 42 1.66 -20.20 16.59
CA SER A 42 1.48 -21.65 16.68
C SER A 42 2.69 -22.30 17.35
N LEU A 43 2.46 -23.39 18.08
CA LEU A 43 3.52 -24.18 18.71
C LEU A 43 4.27 -25.11 17.73
N GLY A 44 3.89 -25.11 16.45
CA GLY A 44 4.59 -25.83 15.39
C GLY A 44 5.64 -24.98 14.69
N GLN A 45 6.51 -25.61 13.91
CA GLN A 45 7.54 -24.94 13.08
C GLN A 45 7.01 -24.44 11.72
N TYR A 46 5.69 -24.25 11.58
CA TYR A 46 5.07 -24.01 10.27
C TYR A 46 4.29 -22.70 10.26
N VAL A 47 4.42 -21.96 9.17
CA VAL A 47 3.44 -20.95 8.77
C VAL A 47 2.36 -21.68 7.97
N THR A 48 1.13 -21.69 8.49
CA THR A 48 -0.01 -22.41 7.89
C THR A 48 -1.09 -21.42 7.50
N ILE A 49 -1.48 -21.42 6.23
CA ILE A 49 -2.62 -20.67 5.72
C ILE A 49 -3.79 -21.63 5.61
N ARG A 50 -4.87 -21.32 6.34
CA ARG A 50 -6.10 -22.08 6.34
C ARG A 50 -7.11 -21.40 5.43
N THR A 51 -7.42 -22.05 4.32
CA THR A 51 -8.22 -21.48 3.24
C THR A 51 -9.70 -21.85 3.33
N GLY A 52 -10.08 -22.64 4.34
CA GLY A 52 -11.46 -23.06 4.55
C GLY A 52 -11.86 -24.26 3.70
N PRO A 53 -13.17 -24.47 3.44
CA PRO A 53 -13.66 -25.74 2.88
C PRO A 53 -13.46 -25.90 1.36
N PHE A 54 -13.17 -24.82 0.63
CA PHE A 54 -13.17 -24.83 -0.84
C PHE A 54 -11.79 -25.02 -1.47
N LEU A 55 -10.74 -24.63 -0.75
CA LEU A 55 -9.35 -24.74 -1.18
C LEU A 55 -8.53 -25.48 -0.13
N PRO A 56 -7.48 -26.21 -0.54
CA PRO A 56 -6.66 -26.94 0.42
C PRO A 56 -5.81 -25.98 1.25
N ASP A 57 -5.71 -26.25 2.55
CA ASP A 57 -4.78 -25.55 3.42
C ASP A 57 -3.33 -25.76 2.92
N VAL A 58 -2.51 -24.73 3.06
CA VAL A 58 -1.09 -24.76 2.67
C VAL A 58 -0.22 -24.39 3.85
N ARG A 59 0.98 -24.98 3.92
CA ARG A 59 1.95 -24.62 4.95
C ARG A 59 3.38 -24.61 4.42
N ARG A 60 4.25 -23.89 5.11
CA ARG A 60 5.69 -23.84 4.87
C ARG A 60 6.43 -23.82 6.20
N ASP A 61 7.63 -24.38 6.25
CA ASP A 61 8.51 -24.26 7.42
C ASP A 61 8.83 -22.79 7.73
N SER A 62 8.72 -22.39 9.00
CA SER A 62 8.97 -21.02 9.47
C SER A 62 10.45 -20.73 9.71
N GLY A 63 11.32 -21.74 9.65
CA GLY A 63 12.74 -21.65 9.99
C GLY A 63 13.02 -21.60 11.49
N GLY A 64 12.02 -21.83 12.34
CA GLY A 64 12.12 -21.71 13.79
C GLY A 64 11.13 -22.56 14.57
N PRO A 65 11.23 -22.58 15.92
CA PRO A 65 10.40 -23.44 16.78
C PRO A 65 8.96 -22.93 16.97
N ILE A 66 8.64 -21.73 16.46
CA ILE A 66 7.34 -21.10 16.55
C ILE A 66 6.86 -20.78 15.15
N GLY A 67 5.59 -21.07 14.91
CA GLY A 67 4.91 -20.92 13.63
C GLY A 67 3.83 -19.87 13.72
N VAL A 68 3.10 -19.72 12.62
CA VAL A 68 1.99 -18.77 12.52
C VAL A 68 0.83 -19.48 11.83
N ASP A 69 -0.32 -19.52 12.49
CA ASP A 69 -1.58 -19.94 11.87
C ASP A 69 -2.30 -18.68 11.35
N ILE A 70 -2.60 -18.67 10.05
CA ILE A 70 -3.33 -17.62 9.35
C ILE A 70 -4.65 -18.24 8.87
N VAL A 71 -5.77 -17.83 9.45
CA VAL A 71 -7.10 -18.33 9.07
C VAL A 71 -7.78 -17.30 8.20
N LEU A 72 -7.99 -17.62 6.92
CA LEU A 72 -8.69 -16.73 6.00
C LEU A 72 -10.19 -16.74 6.32
N GLY A 73 -10.75 -15.55 6.56
CA GLY A 73 -12.16 -15.36 6.85
C GLY A 73 -12.99 -15.17 5.58
N LYS A 74 -13.90 -14.20 5.58
CA LYS A 74 -14.75 -13.89 4.41
C LYS A 74 -13.97 -13.07 3.38
N THR A 75 -14.40 -13.17 2.12
CA THR A 75 -13.93 -12.39 0.98
C THR A 75 -15.07 -12.21 -0.02
N GLU A 76 -14.86 -11.36 -1.02
CA GLU A 76 -15.74 -11.20 -2.18
C GLU A 76 -15.08 -11.81 -3.42
N ALA A 77 -15.69 -12.85 -3.96
CA ALA A 77 -15.31 -13.46 -5.23
C ALA A 77 -16.54 -14.10 -5.90
N ASP A 78 -16.68 -13.90 -7.22
CA ASP A 78 -17.82 -14.43 -7.98
C ASP A 78 -17.71 -15.94 -8.24
N SER A 79 -16.49 -16.51 -8.16
CA SER A 79 -16.24 -17.94 -8.33
C SER A 79 -14.96 -18.41 -7.63
N THR A 80 -14.85 -19.72 -7.42
CA THR A 80 -13.64 -20.35 -6.87
C THR A 80 -12.45 -20.20 -7.82
N GLU A 81 -12.67 -20.29 -9.14
CA GLU A 81 -11.64 -20.08 -10.17
C GLU A 81 -11.01 -18.68 -10.05
N MET A 82 -11.84 -17.65 -9.95
CA MET A 82 -11.39 -16.27 -9.81
C MET A 82 -10.60 -16.07 -8.51
N LEU A 83 -11.07 -16.66 -7.40
CA LEU A 83 -10.37 -16.60 -6.12
C LEU A 83 -8.97 -17.22 -6.21
N VAL A 84 -8.84 -18.35 -6.90
CA VAL A 84 -7.55 -19.04 -7.08
C VAL A 84 -6.60 -18.25 -7.97
N GLU A 85 -7.09 -17.68 -9.07
CA GLU A 85 -6.28 -16.79 -9.93
C GLU A 85 -5.81 -15.55 -9.17
N ARG A 86 -6.69 -14.95 -8.36
CA ARG A 86 -6.36 -13.81 -7.50
C ARG A 86 -5.29 -14.17 -6.48
N TYR A 87 -5.41 -15.30 -5.78
CA TYR A 87 -4.40 -15.74 -4.84
C TYR A 87 -3.06 -16.00 -5.50
N ALA A 88 -3.06 -16.63 -6.68
CA ALA A 88 -1.83 -16.86 -7.44
C ALA A 88 -1.15 -15.55 -7.82
N PHE A 89 -1.93 -14.54 -8.20
CA PHE A 89 -1.44 -13.22 -8.54
C PHE A 89 -0.93 -12.45 -7.30
N ILE A 90 -1.67 -12.44 -6.19
CA ILE A 90 -1.19 -11.84 -4.93
C ILE A 90 0.08 -12.54 -4.46
N ALA A 91 0.14 -13.87 -4.58
CA ALA A 91 1.32 -14.64 -4.20
C ALA A 91 2.54 -14.31 -5.07
N SER A 92 2.37 -13.89 -6.33
CA SER A 92 3.48 -13.49 -7.21
C SER A 92 4.09 -12.14 -6.81
N GLN A 93 3.37 -11.33 -6.03
CA GLN A 93 3.81 -10.06 -5.44
C GLN A 93 3.55 -10.03 -3.91
N PRO A 94 4.21 -10.91 -3.12
CA PRO A 94 3.79 -11.19 -1.74
C PRO A 94 4.29 -10.18 -0.69
N GLN A 95 5.16 -9.25 -1.06
CA GLN A 95 5.98 -8.45 -0.13
C GLN A 95 5.13 -7.68 0.88
N SER A 96 4.10 -6.98 0.39
CA SER A 96 3.20 -6.19 1.24
C SER A 96 2.40 -7.06 2.21
N GLN A 97 1.94 -8.23 1.74
CA GLN A 97 1.16 -9.19 2.53
C GLN A 97 2.01 -9.84 3.63
N VAL A 98 3.28 -10.15 3.33
CA VAL A 98 4.24 -10.64 4.32
C VAL A 98 4.49 -9.58 5.38
N ALA A 99 4.71 -8.32 4.98
CA ALA A 99 4.95 -7.22 5.92
C ALA A 99 3.77 -6.99 6.88
N ILE A 100 2.52 -7.19 6.44
CA ILE A 100 1.33 -7.12 7.31
C ILE A 100 1.37 -8.20 8.38
N VAL A 101 1.60 -9.46 7.98
CA VAL A 101 1.67 -10.58 8.92
C VAL A 101 2.83 -10.40 9.90
N GLU A 102 4.00 -9.98 9.44
CA GLU A 102 5.16 -9.71 10.29
C GLU A 102 4.89 -8.59 11.29
N ARG A 103 4.28 -7.48 10.87
CA ARG A 103 3.86 -6.39 11.77
C ARG A 103 2.85 -6.88 12.80
N ALA A 104 1.86 -7.66 12.38
CA ALA A 104 0.84 -8.24 13.25
C ALA A 104 1.46 -9.13 14.34
N VAL A 105 2.33 -10.07 13.95
CA VAL A 105 3.03 -10.97 14.88
C VAL A 105 3.97 -10.20 15.79
N THR A 106 4.73 -9.24 15.27
CA THR A 106 5.64 -8.39 16.06
C THR A 106 4.86 -7.58 17.10
N ARG A 107 3.68 -7.07 16.76
CA ARG A 107 2.79 -6.39 17.70
C ARG A 107 2.30 -7.32 18.80
N LEU A 108 1.93 -8.56 18.47
CA LEU A 108 1.56 -9.57 19.47
C LEU A 108 2.72 -9.87 20.42
N VAL A 109 3.96 -9.98 19.91
CA VAL A 109 5.17 -10.17 20.73
C VAL A 109 5.34 -9.01 21.72
N TRP A 110 5.27 -7.76 21.26
CA TRP A 110 5.45 -6.59 22.12
C TRP A 110 4.34 -6.42 23.14
N ASP A 111 3.08 -6.64 22.76
CA ASP A 111 1.94 -6.59 23.69
C ASP A 111 2.07 -7.68 24.76
N ALA A 112 2.43 -8.90 24.36
CA ALA A 112 2.66 -10.00 25.29
C ALA A 112 3.85 -9.75 26.22
N ALA A 113 4.95 -9.19 25.70
CA ALA A 113 6.11 -8.81 26.49
C ALA A 113 5.77 -7.72 27.51
N ALA A 114 5.04 -6.68 27.11
CA ALA A 114 4.59 -5.60 27.99
C ALA A 114 3.65 -6.12 29.09
N ARG A 115 2.68 -6.97 28.74
CA ARG A 115 1.76 -7.57 29.72
C ARG A 115 2.47 -8.54 30.66
N GLY A 116 3.36 -9.39 30.13
CA GLY A 116 4.17 -10.31 30.93
C GLY A 116 5.08 -9.57 31.91
N ALA A 117 5.72 -8.48 31.45
CA ALA A 117 6.52 -7.57 32.27
C ALA A 117 5.71 -6.98 33.44
N VAL A 118 4.51 -6.46 33.17
CA VAL A 118 3.63 -5.89 34.19
C VAL A 118 3.14 -6.96 35.17
N LEU A 119 2.72 -8.14 34.68
CA LEU A 119 2.29 -9.25 35.52
C LEU A 119 3.39 -9.74 36.46
N ALA A 120 4.64 -9.77 36.00
CA ALA A 120 5.79 -10.18 36.80
C ALA A 120 6.14 -9.21 37.94
N VAL A 121 5.70 -7.94 37.87
CA VAL A 121 5.94 -6.95 38.94
C VAL A 121 5.10 -7.28 40.19
N PHE A 122 3.86 -7.75 40.03
CA PHE A 122 2.95 -8.02 41.15
C PHE A 122 3.51 -8.96 42.23
N PRO A 123 4.00 -10.17 41.91
CA PRO A 123 4.56 -11.07 42.94
C PRO A 123 5.80 -10.48 43.60
N LEU A 124 6.58 -9.65 42.89
CA LEU A 124 7.75 -8.98 43.47
C LEU A 124 7.36 -7.85 44.43
N LEU A 125 6.31 -7.08 44.11
CA LEU A 125 5.73 -6.09 45.01
C LEU A 125 5.13 -6.75 46.25
N LEU A 126 4.38 -7.84 46.09
CA LEU A 126 3.86 -8.62 47.22
C LEU A 126 5.00 -9.15 48.10
N TRP A 127 6.05 -9.70 47.48
CA TRP A 127 7.25 -10.12 48.20
C TRP A 127 7.90 -8.95 48.93
N ALA A 128 8.03 -7.79 48.28
CA ALA A 128 8.54 -6.55 48.86
C ALA A 128 7.75 -6.16 50.13
N LEU A 129 6.42 -6.15 50.04
CA LEU A 129 5.48 -5.77 51.09
C LEU A 129 5.50 -6.69 52.32
N ILE A 130 5.78 -7.99 52.17
CA ILE A 130 5.88 -8.94 53.31
C ILE A 130 6.93 -8.48 54.34
N GLY A 131 7.95 -7.72 53.92
CA GLY A 131 8.96 -7.16 54.83
C GLY A 131 9.99 -8.19 55.31
N ARG A 132 11.20 -7.72 55.69
CA ARG A 132 12.34 -8.62 55.98
C ARG A 132 12.10 -9.53 57.20
N GLN A 133 11.43 -9.02 58.22
CA GLN A 133 11.23 -9.71 59.50
C GLN A 133 10.29 -10.92 59.36
N ARG A 134 9.14 -10.75 58.69
CA ARG A 134 8.23 -11.86 58.38
C ARG A 134 8.85 -12.86 57.41
N ARG A 135 9.69 -12.43 56.44
CA ARG A 135 10.43 -13.37 55.59
C ARG A 135 11.34 -14.27 56.42
N THR A 136 12.09 -13.72 57.38
CA THR A 136 12.94 -14.54 58.25
C THR A 136 12.15 -15.46 59.19
N GLU A 137 10.92 -15.10 59.57
CA GLU A 137 10.03 -15.97 60.35
C GLU A 137 9.45 -17.12 59.52
N ILE A 138 9.03 -16.84 58.29
CA ILE A 138 8.51 -17.84 57.33
C ILE A 138 9.61 -18.82 56.90
N PHE A 139 10.83 -18.33 56.67
CA PHE A 139 11.95 -19.12 56.14
C PHE A 139 13.00 -19.53 57.19
N GLY A 140 12.79 -19.18 58.46
CA GLY A 140 13.74 -19.41 59.56
C GLY A 140 13.72 -20.81 60.15
N ARG A 141 12.79 -21.69 59.75
CA ARG A 141 12.66 -23.05 60.27
C ARG A 141 12.60 -24.08 59.13
N THR A 142 13.77 -24.65 58.78
CA THR A 142 14.03 -25.91 57.99
C THR A 142 13.94 -25.86 56.44
N PRO A 143 14.66 -26.76 55.69
CA PRO A 143 15.65 -26.34 54.69
C PRO A 143 15.35 -26.77 53.23
N LYS A 144 15.74 -25.94 52.26
CA LYS A 144 15.83 -26.21 50.79
C LYS A 144 14.53 -26.53 50.03
N HIS A 145 13.60 -27.32 50.57
CA HIS A 145 12.33 -27.68 49.89
C HIS A 145 11.32 -26.52 49.85
N LEU A 146 11.38 -25.60 50.81
CA LEU A 146 10.48 -24.44 50.89
C LEU A 146 10.81 -23.34 49.89
N ILE A 147 12.08 -23.17 49.50
CA ILE A 147 12.47 -22.22 48.45
C ILE A 147 11.89 -22.68 47.11
N VAL A 148 11.99 -23.99 46.82
CA VAL A 148 11.35 -24.63 45.66
C VAL A 148 9.84 -24.50 45.73
N ALA A 149 9.23 -24.72 46.90
CA ALA A 149 7.79 -24.57 47.08
C ALA A 149 7.30 -23.12 46.92
N THR A 150 8.07 -22.11 47.33
CA THR A 150 7.68 -20.70 47.19
C THR A 150 7.84 -20.20 45.77
N LEU A 151 8.92 -20.63 45.08
CA LEU A 151 9.08 -20.40 43.65
C LEU A 151 7.94 -21.08 42.89
N ALA A 152 7.68 -22.36 43.19
CA ALA A 152 6.60 -23.14 42.58
C ALA A 152 5.24 -22.49 42.83
N THR A 153 4.93 -22.08 44.07
CA THR A 153 3.64 -21.44 44.39
C THR A 153 3.49 -20.07 43.72
N GLY A 154 4.56 -19.28 43.60
CA GLY A 154 4.55 -18.02 42.85
C GLY A 154 4.31 -18.24 41.35
N THR A 155 4.95 -19.25 40.76
CA THR A 155 4.72 -19.67 39.38
C THR A 155 3.32 -20.25 39.18
N THR A 156 2.80 -21.03 40.14
CA THR A 156 1.43 -21.56 40.11
C THR A 156 0.40 -20.46 40.24
N ILE A 157 0.60 -19.46 41.10
CA ILE A 157 -0.34 -18.32 41.24
C ILE A 157 -0.27 -17.44 39.99
N ALA A 158 0.91 -17.17 39.43
CA ALA A 158 1.03 -16.44 38.18
C ALA A 158 0.38 -17.21 37.01
N ALA A 159 0.60 -18.53 36.94
CA ALA A 159 -0.06 -19.40 35.97
C ALA A 159 -1.58 -19.42 36.18
N VAL A 160 -2.08 -19.48 37.41
CA VAL A 160 -3.51 -19.42 37.74
C VAL A 160 -4.10 -18.06 37.39
N VAL A 161 -3.40 -16.95 37.62
CA VAL A 161 -3.85 -15.61 37.23
C VAL A 161 -3.92 -15.48 35.69
N VAL A 162 -2.95 -16.04 34.96
CA VAL A 162 -2.97 -16.13 33.49
C VAL A 162 -4.11 -17.03 33.00
N LEU A 163 -4.33 -18.16 33.67
CA LEU A 163 -5.40 -19.13 33.36
C LEU A 163 -6.80 -18.60 33.72
N VAL A 164 -6.93 -17.71 34.70
CA VAL A 164 -8.22 -17.16 35.17
C VAL A 164 -8.61 -15.88 34.42
N ILE A 165 -7.65 -15.09 33.94
CA ILE A 165 -7.93 -13.79 33.29
C ILE A 165 -8.30 -13.92 31.80
N LYS A 166 -7.98 -15.03 31.11
CA LYS A 166 -8.44 -15.22 29.73
C LYS A 166 -9.77 -15.99 29.65
N PRO A 167 -10.76 -15.51 28.87
CA PRO A 167 -11.91 -16.31 28.53
C PRO A 167 -11.42 -17.50 27.70
N TRP A 168 -11.68 -18.69 28.21
CA TRP A 168 -11.35 -19.94 27.54
C TRP A 168 -12.27 -20.05 26.33
N GLN A 169 -11.82 -19.56 25.17
CA GLN A 169 -12.36 -20.05 23.91
C GLN A 169 -11.85 -21.47 23.77
N THR A 170 -12.66 -22.43 24.22
CA THR A 170 -12.52 -23.80 23.77
C THR A 170 -12.68 -23.78 22.27
N ASP A 171 -11.60 -23.99 21.54
CA ASP A 171 -11.68 -24.36 20.13
C ASP A 171 -12.67 -25.52 20.06
N GLU A 172 -13.85 -25.28 19.49
CA GLU A 172 -14.72 -26.36 19.06
C GLU A 172 -13.83 -27.30 18.26
N THR A 173 -13.79 -28.56 18.69
CA THR A 173 -13.00 -29.62 18.09
C THR A 173 -13.10 -29.54 16.57
N LYS A 174 -12.11 -28.90 15.94
CA LYS A 174 -11.92 -28.93 14.51
C LYS A 174 -11.84 -30.40 14.16
N VAL A 175 -12.60 -30.82 13.16
CA VAL A 175 -12.43 -32.11 12.51
C VAL A 175 -11.03 -32.10 11.91
N VAL A 176 -10.01 -32.38 12.71
CA VAL A 176 -8.66 -32.68 12.25
C VAL A 176 -8.75 -34.09 11.72
N ASP A 177 -9.33 -34.20 10.53
CA ASP A 177 -9.04 -35.35 9.70
C ASP A 177 -7.53 -35.31 9.46
N GLN A 178 -6.84 -36.40 9.79
CA GLN A 178 -5.41 -36.59 9.58
C GLN A 178 -5.13 -36.75 8.08
N SER A 179 -5.52 -35.74 7.30
CA SER A 179 -5.14 -35.54 5.92
C SER A 179 -3.63 -35.37 5.89
N GLN A 180 -2.96 -36.28 5.17
CA GLN A 180 -1.51 -36.27 5.07
C GLN A 180 -1.07 -35.03 4.30
N TRP A 181 -0.29 -34.18 4.96
CA TRP A 181 0.47 -33.13 4.28
C TRP A 181 1.43 -33.79 3.30
N GLN A 182 1.46 -33.27 2.09
CA GLN A 182 2.35 -33.72 1.04
C GLN A 182 3.00 -32.50 0.37
N SER A 183 4.22 -32.65 -0.12
CA SER A 183 4.88 -31.58 -0.86
C SER A 183 4.05 -31.18 -2.09
N LEU A 184 4.11 -29.91 -2.48
CA LEU A 184 3.43 -29.41 -3.67
C LEU A 184 3.84 -30.19 -4.93
N GLN A 185 5.11 -30.61 -5.02
CA GLN A 185 5.62 -31.44 -6.11
C GLN A 185 4.99 -32.84 -6.14
N SER A 186 4.75 -33.45 -4.97
CA SER A 186 4.03 -34.73 -4.88
C SER A 186 2.55 -34.59 -5.23
N TYR A 187 1.95 -33.45 -4.89
CA TYR A 187 0.57 -33.12 -5.23
C TYR A 187 0.37 -32.87 -6.74
N LEU A 188 1.37 -32.28 -7.41
CA LEU A 188 1.40 -31.95 -8.84
C LEU A 188 2.55 -32.65 -9.58
N PRO A 189 2.54 -34.00 -9.71
CA PRO A 189 3.65 -34.73 -10.32
C PRO A 189 3.86 -34.41 -11.81
N GLU A 190 2.84 -33.91 -12.50
CA GLU A 190 2.90 -33.52 -13.90
C GLU A 190 3.56 -32.16 -14.17
N PHE A 191 3.94 -31.38 -13.15
CA PHE A 191 4.47 -30.02 -13.30
C PHE A 191 5.81 -29.86 -12.56
N ASP A 192 6.70 -29.02 -13.08
CA ASP A 192 7.94 -28.63 -12.38
C ASP A 192 7.64 -27.46 -11.46
N VAL A 193 7.55 -27.73 -10.16
CA VAL A 193 7.22 -26.71 -9.16
C VAL A 193 8.40 -25.74 -9.03
N PRO A 194 8.16 -24.41 -9.14
CA PRO A 194 9.20 -23.39 -8.97
C PRO A 194 9.98 -23.60 -7.67
N ALA A 195 11.29 -23.32 -7.68
CA ALA A 195 12.18 -23.63 -6.57
C ALA A 195 11.69 -23.05 -5.23
N GLU A 196 11.12 -21.85 -5.27
CA GLU A 196 10.60 -21.10 -4.12
C GLU A 196 9.32 -21.71 -3.52
N ALA A 197 8.58 -22.49 -4.31
CA ALA A 197 7.35 -23.15 -3.90
C ALA A 197 7.56 -24.63 -3.52
N ARG A 198 8.79 -25.16 -3.62
CA ARG A 198 9.09 -26.58 -3.32
C ARG A 198 8.92 -26.95 -1.85
N ASP A 199 9.16 -25.99 -0.97
CA ASP A 199 9.02 -26.16 0.48
C ASP A 199 7.56 -25.99 0.95
N ILE A 200 6.62 -25.76 0.02
CA ILE A 200 5.20 -25.65 0.32
C ILE A 200 4.61 -27.06 0.38
N GLU A 201 3.90 -27.33 1.47
CA GLU A 201 3.10 -28.52 1.65
C GLU A 201 1.62 -28.17 1.55
N VAL A 202 0.85 -29.06 0.94
CA VAL A 202 -0.59 -28.92 0.73
C VAL A 202 -1.30 -29.99 1.54
N GLN A 203 -2.38 -29.62 2.21
CA GLN A 203 -3.20 -30.55 2.95
C GLN A 203 -3.98 -31.44 1.97
N GLY A 204 -3.61 -32.72 1.89
CA GLY A 204 -4.27 -33.69 1.04
C GLY A 204 -5.56 -34.22 1.66
N THR A 205 -6.69 -33.59 1.40
CA THR A 205 -7.96 -34.32 1.35
C THR A 205 -8.06 -35.03 0.00
N LEU A 206 -8.81 -36.13 -0.08
CA LEU A 206 -9.12 -36.86 -1.34
C LEU A 206 -9.83 -35.91 -2.32
N ALA A 207 -9.08 -35.03 -2.97
CA ALA A 207 -9.61 -33.94 -3.76
C ALA A 207 -10.06 -34.48 -5.12
N ALA A 208 -11.29 -34.14 -5.51
CA ALA A 208 -11.81 -34.39 -6.85
C ALA A 208 -10.88 -33.78 -7.91
N SER A 209 -10.86 -34.35 -9.11
CA SER A 209 -10.06 -33.88 -10.25
C SER A 209 -10.20 -32.38 -10.58
N GLY A 210 -11.28 -31.73 -10.12
CA GLY A 210 -11.51 -30.29 -10.23
C GLY A 210 -10.52 -29.42 -9.43
N THR A 211 -10.27 -29.73 -8.15
CA THR A 211 -9.38 -28.92 -7.29
C THR A 211 -7.93 -28.97 -7.78
N LYS A 212 -7.48 -30.12 -8.31
CA LYS A 212 -6.14 -30.25 -8.88
C LYS A 212 -5.93 -29.31 -10.07
N ARG A 213 -6.93 -29.18 -10.95
CA ARG A 213 -6.89 -28.24 -12.09
C ARG A 213 -6.82 -26.78 -11.65
N LEU A 214 -7.53 -26.43 -10.58
CA LEU A 214 -7.47 -25.08 -10.01
C LEU A 214 -6.06 -24.77 -9.49
N VAL A 215 -5.48 -25.66 -8.69
CA VAL A 215 -4.10 -25.49 -8.18
C VAL A 215 -3.09 -25.41 -9.33
N LEU A 216 -3.25 -26.21 -10.39
CA LEU A 216 -2.42 -26.11 -11.60
C LEU A 216 -2.52 -24.74 -12.26
N SER A 217 -3.75 -24.22 -12.43
CA SER A 217 -3.99 -22.88 -12.99
C SER A 217 -3.35 -21.79 -12.12
N ALA A 218 -3.38 -21.96 -10.79
CA ALA A 218 -2.76 -21.06 -9.84
C ALA A 218 -1.24 -21.00 -10.02
N VAL A 219 -0.56 -22.15 -10.07
CA VAL A 219 0.90 -22.22 -10.22
C VAL A 219 1.35 -21.61 -11.55
N ASP A 220 0.61 -21.88 -12.63
CA ASP A 220 0.93 -21.30 -13.95
C ASP A 220 0.72 -19.78 -13.96
N THR A 221 -0.37 -19.30 -13.37
CA THR A 221 -0.66 -17.85 -13.21
C THR A 221 0.43 -17.14 -12.41
N TYR A 222 0.82 -17.73 -11.27
CA TYR A 222 1.90 -17.23 -10.42
C TYR A 222 3.20 -17.10 -11.22
N ARG A 223 3.59 -18.17 -11.92
CA ARG A 223 4.84 -18.23 -12.68
C ARG A 223 4.85 -17.21 -13.81
N MET A 224 3.80 -17.18 -14.64
CA MET A 224 3.68 -16.24 -15.75
C MET A 224 3.71 -14.78 -15.27
N SER A 225 2.98 -14.49 -14.18
CA SER A 225 2.96 -13.16 -13.57
C SER A 225 4.34 -12.72 -13.12
N ARG A 226 5.02 -13.58 -12.38
CA ARG A 226 6.36 -13.28 -11.88
C ARG A 226 7.36 -13.13 -13.01
N GLU A 227 7.41 -14.08 -13.95
CA GLU A 227 8.29 -14.01 -15.13
C GLU A 227 8.10 -12.72 -15.93
N PHE A 228 6.84 -12.29 -16.13
CA PHE A 228 6.53 -11.08 -16.89
C PHE A 228 6.94 -9.80 -16.16
N TYR A 229 6.49 -9.60 -14.93
CA TYR A 229 6.71 -8.35 -14.20
C TYR A 229 8.14 -8.21 -13.67
N ASP A 230 8.80 -9.30 -13.26
CA ASP A 230 10.21 -9.26 -12.89
C ASP A 230 11.07 -8.87 -14.10
N ALA A 231 10.83 -9.48 -15.27
CA ALA A 231 11.54 -9.12 -16.49
C ALA A 231 11.26 -7.67 -16.93
N ALA A 232 10.05 -7.17 -16.70
CA ALA A 232 9.70 -5.78 -16.98
C ALA A 232 10.41 -4.81 -16.01
N ARG A 233 10.45 -5.12 -14.71
CA ARG A 233 11.21 -4.36 -13.71
C ARG A 233 12.70 -4.30 -14.08
N ASP A 234 13.32 -5.44 -14.34
CA ASP A 234 14.75 -5.51 -14.66
C ASP A 234 15.09 -4.70 -15.93
N LYS A 235 14.19 -4.70 -16.93
CA LYS A 235 14.33 -3.84 -18.11
C LYS A 235 14.15 -2.35 -17.78
N ALA A 236 13.18 -2.01 -16.94
CA ALA A 236 12.89 -0.63 -16.53
C ALA A 236 14.12 0.06 -15.90
N GLU A 237 14.90 -0.67 -15.11
CA GLU A 237 16.15 -0.19 -14.50
C GLU A 237 17.20 0.29 -15.52
N THR A 238 17.10 -0.18 -16.77
CA THR A 238 18.07 0.12 -17.84
C THR A 238 17.55 1.10 -18.89
N LEU A 239 16.31 1.59 -18.77
CA LEU A 239 15.71 2.50 -19.75
C LEU A 239 16.49 3.81 -19.87
N GLU A 240 16.57 4.36 -21.07
CA GLU A 240 17.15 5.69 -21.31
C GLU A 240 16.12 6.78 -21.02
N LEU A 241 15.99 7.14 -19.73
CA LEU A 241 15.12 8.21 -19.26
C LEU A 241 15.91 9.50 -19.06
N ARG A 242 15.24 10.65 -19.22
CA ARG A 242 15.82 11.95 -18.87
C ARG A 242 16.12 11.99 -17.37
N ARG A 243 17.32 12.43 -17.01
CA ARG A 243 17.71 12.68 -15.63
C ARG A 243 17.44 14.15 -15.27
N PRO A 244 16.92 14.48 -14.07
CA PRO A 244 16.75 15.87 -13.66
C PRO A 244 18.09 16.62 -13.58
N GLY A 245 18.04 17.93 -13.82
CA GLY A 245 19.12 18.86 -13.46
C GLY A 245 19.24 19.08 -11.95
N GLU A 246 20.24 19.84 -11.51
CA GLU A 246 20.48 20.09 -10.07
C GLU A 246 19.34 20.85 -9.38
N ASP A 247 18.58 21.64 -10.13
CA ASP A 247 17.44 22.45 -9.71
C ASP A 247 16.09 21.80 -10.02
N GLU A 248 16.10 20.54 -10.47
CA GLU A 248 14.89 19.83 -10.87
C GLU A 248 14.58 18.65 -9.95
N SER A 249 13.29 18.37 -9.77
CA SER A 249 12.79 17.18 -9.07
C SER A 249 11.80 16.45 -9.96
N VAL A 250 11.69 15.13 -9.82
CA VAL A 250 10.76 14.32 -10.62
C VAL A 250 9.68 13.70 -9.74
N ALA A 251 8.44 13.72 -10.21
CA ALA A 251 7.36 12.90 -9.68
C ALA A 251 6.92 11.88 -10.72
N VAL A 252 6.49 10.69 -10.29
CA VAL A 252 5.86 9.70 -11.16
C VAL A 252 4.33 9.78 -11.02
N ILE A 253 3.61 9.73 -12.14
CA ILE A 253 2.16 9.61 -12.18
C ILE A 253 1.80 8.13 -12.28
N VAL A 254 0.93 7.69 -11.40
CA VAL A 254 0.25 6.39 -11.48
C VAL A 254 -1.26 6.61 -11.46
N SER A 255 -2.02 5.79 -12.18
CA SER A 255 -3.47 5.88 -12.26
C SER A 255 -4.07 4.60 -12.80
N ASP A 256 -5.34 4.33 -12.51
CA ASP A 256 -6.12 3.24 -13.12
C ASP A 256 -5.36 1.91 -13.01
N ARG A 257 -4.90 1.59 -11.79
CA ARG A 257 -4.21 0.33 -11.48
C ARG A 257 -5.19 -0.84 -11.49
N HIS A 258 -6.45 -0.61 -11.08
CA HIS A 258 -7.52 -1.62 -11.07
C HIS A 258 -7.03 -2.96 -10.47
N ASP A 259 -6.40 -2.91 -9.30
CA ASP A 259 -5.81 -4.05 -8.59
C ASP A 259 -4.60 -4.74 -9.24
N ASN A 260 -4.03 -4.21 -10.33
CA ASN A 260 -2.83 -4.78 -10.94
C ASN A 260 -1.55 -4.39 -10.19
N ILE A 261 -1.32 -5.05 -9.05
CA ILE A 261 -0.15 -4.86 -8.19
C ILE A 261 1.19 -5.21 -8.85
N GLY A 262 1.17 -6.01 -9.93
CA GLY A 262 2.39 -6.39 -10.65
C GLY A 262 3.11 -5.20 -11.29
N MET A 263 2.35 -4.15 -11.64
CA MET A 263 2.90 -2.92 -12.20
C MET A 263 3.56 -2.02 -11.17
N ASP A 264 3.32 -2.18 -9.87
CA ASP A 264 3.86 -1.29 -8.84
C ASP A 264 5.39 -1.36 -8.80
N GLN A 265 5.96 -2.56 -8.87
CA GLN A 265 7.42 -2.73 -8.95
C GLN A 265 8.02 -2.19 -10.25
N VAL A 266 7.26 -2.23 -11.35
CA VAL A 266 7.71 -1.69 -12.64
C VAL A 266 7.66 -0.16 -12.62
N ALA A 267 6.56 0.41 -12.14
CA ALA A 267 6.38 1.85 -11.94
C ALA A 267 7.47 2.40 -11.02
N ARG A 268 7.77 1.68 -9.94
CA ARG A 268 8.85 2.05 -9.02
C ARG A 268 10.22 2.01 -9.69
N ALA A 269 10.55 0.97 -10.44
CA ALA A 269 11.83 0.90 -11.17
C ALA A 269 11.99 2.02 -12.20
N ILE A 270 10.91 2.41 -12.90
CA ILE A 270 10.91 3.56 -13.81
C ILE A 270 11.15 4.86 -13.03
N ALA A 271 10.46 5.02 -11.90
CA ALA A 271 10.60 6.19 -11.02
C ALA A 271 12.03 6.34 -10.48
N ASP A 272 12.62 5.26 -9.96
CA ASP A 272 14.02 5.24 -9.51
C ASP A 272 14.99 5.58 -10.63
N ARG A 273 14.78 5.01 -11.82
CA ARG A 273 15.62 5.28 -12.99
C ARG A 273 15.57 6.75 -13.41
N ALA A 274 14.49 7.46 -13.09
CA ALA A 274 14.31 8.88 -13.34
C ALA A 274 14.70 9.80 -12.17
N ASP A 275 15.23 9.26 -11.07
CA ASP A 275 15.43 10.00 -9.79
C ASP A 275 14.14 10.69 -9.30
N ALA A 276 13.00 10.02 -9.44
CA ALA A 276 11.77 10.52 -8.86
C ALA A 276 11.83 10.48 -7.32
N SER A 277 11.20 11.45 -6.68
CA SER A 277 11.12 11.57 -5.21
C SER A 277 9.69 11.74 -4.70
N ALA A 278 8.71 11.69 -5.61
CA ALA A 278 7.30 11.84 -5.33
C ALA A 278 6.45 10.98 -6.27
N VAL A 279 5.24 10.63 -5.82
CA VAL A 279 4.23 9.92 -6.59
C VAL A 279 2.91 10.69 -6.55
N LEU A 280 2.33 10.88 -7.74
CA LEU A 280 1.04 11.50 -7.98
C LEU A 280 0.09 10.39 -8.41
N ASN A 281 -0.69 9.87 -7.48
CA ASN A 281 -1.68 8.84 -7.73
C ASN A 281 -3.02 9.47 -8.12
N ALA A 282 -3.42 9.31 -9.38
CA ALA A 282 -4.64 9.88 -9.95
C ALA A 282 -5.88 8.98 -9.81
N GLY A 283 -5.85 7.96 -8.94
CA GLY A 283 -7.03 7.17 -8.53
C GLY A 283 -7.30 5.95 -9.41
N ASP A 284 -8.41 5.27 -9.12
CA ASP A 284 -8.77 3.94 -9.61
C ASP A 284 -7.68 2.89 -9.27
N ASP A 285 -7.28 2.88 -8.00
CA ASP A 285 -6.38 1.87 -7.45
C ASP A 285 -7.05 0.51 -7.29
N THR A 286 -8.36 0.55 -7.07
CA THR A 286 -9.23 -0.58 -6.81
C THR A 286 -10.25 -0.72 -7.93
N SER A 287 -10.88 -1.89 -8.02
CA SER A 287 -11.97 -2.15 -8.96
C SER A 287 -13.33 -1.69 -8.41
N THR A 288 -13.50 -1.75 -7.08
CA THR A 288 -14.77 -1.46 -6.39
C THR A 288 -14.68 -0.59 -5.14
N GLY A 289 -13.50 -0.25 -4.64
CA GLY A 289 -13.31 0.50 -3.40
C GLY A 289 -13.58 -0.31 -2.13
N SER A 290 -13.65 -1.64 -2.25
CA SER A 290 -14.01 -2.53 -1.15
C SER A 290 -12.82 -2.90 -0.28
N GLU A 291 -13.07 -3.20 1.01
CA GLU A 291 -12.01 -3.53 1.98
C GLU A 291 -11.16 -4.75 1.58
N TRP A 292 -11.72 -5.68 0.80
CA TRP A 292 -10.96 -6.84 0.31
C TRP A 292 -9.85 -6.44 -0.66
N GLU A 293 -9.95 -5.27 -1.30
CA GLU A 293 -8.97 -4.73 -2.25
C GLU A 293 -7.80 -4.03 -1.56
N ALA A 294 -7.73 -4.08 -0.21
CA ALA A 294 -6.61 -3.54 0.57
C ALA A 294 -5.23 -3.97 0.03
N PHE A 295 -5.12 -5.21 -0.49
CA PHE A 295 -3.87 -5.72 -1.06
C PHE A 295 -3.32 -4.84 -2.20
N SER A 296 -4.20 -4.18 -2.97
CA SER A 296 -3.81 -3.25 -4.03
C SER A 296 -3.16 -2.01 -3.45
N LEU A 297 -3.76 -1.43 -2.41
CA LEU A 297 -3.27 -0.24 -1.72
C LEU A 297 -1.99 -0.54 -0.95
N ASP A 298 -1.91 -1.72 -0.32
CA ASP A 298 -0.72 -2.19 0.39
C ASP A 298 0.48 -2.35 -0.55
N SER A 299 0.26 -2.86 -1.76
CA SER A 299 1.32 -2.98 -2.77
C SER A 299 1.79 -1.62 -3.28
N LEU A 300 0.86 -0.70 -3.53
CA LEU A 300 1.18 0.67 -3.90
C LEU A 300 2.02 1.36 -2.81
N ASP A 301 1.59 1.24 -1.56
CA ASP A 301 2.30 1.80 -0.42
C ASP A 301 3.69 1.19 -0.29
N ASP A 302 3.82 -0.14 -0.34
CA ASP A 302 5.12 -0.80 -0.21
C ASP A 302 6.13 -0.36 -1.27
N ALA A 303 5.66 -0.13 -2.51
CA ALA A 303 6.48 0.32 -3.63
C ALA A 303 7.00 1.77 -3.46
N PHE A 304 6.25 2.65 -2.80
CA PHE A 304 6.57 4.08 -2.69
C PHE A 304 6.74 4.59 -1.25
N LYS A 305 6.74 3.73 -0.23
CA LYS A 305 6.77 4.08 1.21
C LYS A 305 7.92 4.98 1.68
N ASP A 306 9.02 5.02 0.94
CA ASP A 306 10.20 5.84 1.19
C ASP A 306 10.12 7.23 0.54
N TYR A 307 9.07 7.52 -0.24
CA TYR A 307 8.83 8.85 -0.78
C TYR A 307 8.10 9.72 0.26
N ASP A 308 8.64 10.92 0.48
CA ASP A 308 7.98 11.93 1.32
C ASP A 308 6.76 12.53 0.60
N GLY A 309 6.83 12.65 -0.73
CA GLY A 309 5.77 13.21 -1.58
C GLY A 309 4.82 12.14 -2.12
N ARG A 310 3.96 11.57 -1.28
CA ARG A 310 2.92 10.59 -1.69
C ARG A 310 1.56 11.25 -1.72
N PHE A 311 1.02 11.54 -2.91
CA PHE A 311 -0.27 12.22 -3.10
C PHE A 311 -1.28 11.31 -3.78
N SER A 312 -2.53 11.30 -3.33
CA SER A 312 -3.58 10.47 -3.92
C SER A 312 -4.92 11.19 -3.99
N VAL A 313 -5.63 10.97 -5.10
CA VAL A 313 -7.06 11.23 -5.25
C VAL A 313 -7.80 9.91 -5.49
N GLN A 314 -9.08 9.88 -5.21
CA GLN A 314 -9.94 8.73 -5.45
C GLN A 314 -10.57 8.86 -6.84
N GLY A 315 -10.54 7.77 -7.59
CA GLY A 315 -11.24 7.64 -8.85
C GLY A 315 -12.66 7.11 -8.68
N ASN A 316 -13.39 6.96 -9.78
CA ASN A 316 -14.78 6.51 -9.73
C ASN A 316 -14.95 5.02 -9.39
N HIS A 317 -13.86 4.24 -9.39
CA HIS A 317 -13.82 2.86 -8.89
C HIS A 317 -13.36 2.75 -7.43
N ASP A 318 -12.90 3.84 -6.81
CA ASP A 318 -12.49 3.86 -5.40
C ASP A 318 -13.65 4.27 -4.48
N HIS A 319 -14.74 3.50 -4.54
CA HIS A 319 -16.00 3.84 -3.89
C HIS A 319 -15.93 3.92 -2.36
N GLY A 320 -16.79 4.77 -1.81
CA GLY A 320 -16.95 4.90 -0.37
C GLY A 320 -15.80 5.65 0.26
N THR A 321 -15.54 5.37 1.54
CA THR A 321 -14.51 6.07 2.32
C THR A 321 -13.28 5.22 2.59
N PHE A 322 -13.31 3.94 2.19
CA PHE A 322 -12.26 2.98 2.53
C PHE A 322 -10.92 3.37 1.91
N VAL A 323 -10.85 3.53 0.58
CA VAL A 323 -9.59 3.80 -0.13
C VAL A 323 -8.90 5.05 0.41
N GLN A 324 -9.66 6.16 0.53
CA GLN A 324 -9.13 7.41 1.08
C GLN A 324 -8.62 7.24 2.50
N GLY A 325 -9.44 6.68 3.40
CA GLY A 325 -9.08 6.52 4.81
C GLY A 325 -7.88 5.58 4.98
N TYR A 326 -7.80 4.53 4.16
CA TYR A 326 -6.71 3.56 4.21
C TYR A 326 -5.38 4.18 3.77
N LEU A 327 -5.37 4.94 2.66
CA LEU A 327 -4.16 5.64 2.22
C LEU A 327 -3.74 6.75 3.20
N ASP A 328 -4.70 7.47 3.79
CA ASP A 328 -4.43 8.46 4.85
C ASP A 328 -3.76 7.80 6.09
N ASP A 329 -4.27 6.65 6.54
CA ASP A 329 -3.68 5.86 7.63
C ASP A 329 -2.25 5.36 7.31
N LEU A 330 -1.94 5.15 6.03
CA LEU A 330 -0.59 4.83 5.52
C LEU A 330 0.30 6.08 5.33
N GLY A 331 -0.23 7.26 5.63
CA GLY A 331 0.49 8.54 5.58
C GLY A 331 0.58 9.15 4.19
N TRP A 332 -0.32 8.80 3.28
CA TRP A 332 -0.48 9.49 2.00
C TRP A 332 -1.20 10.82 2.19
N GLN A 333 -0.81 11.84 1.42
CA GLN A 333 -1.51 13.11 1.37
C GLN A 333 -2.73 12.98 0.43
N THR A 334 -3.89 12.68 1.01
CA THR A 334 -5.12 12.48 0.25
C THR A 334 -5.86 13.79 -0.05
N ALA A 335 -6.80 13.74 -1.01
CA ALA A 335 -7.61 14.89 -1.39
C ALA A 335 -8.38 15.48 -0.20
N SER A 336 -8.06 16.73 0.14
CA SER A 336 -8.70 17.47 1.24
C SER A 336 -9.38 18.76 0.78
N GLY A 337 -9.22 19.16 -0.49
CA GLY A 337 -9.63 20.47 -1.00
C GLY A 337 -8.80 21.66 -0.44
N SER A 338 -7.77 21.37 0.34
CA SER A 338 -6.77 22.35 0.79
C SER A 338 -5.54 22.32 -0.12
N VAL A 339 -4.78 23.42 -0.12
CA VAL A 339 -3.53 23.49 -0.89
C VAL A 339 -2.44 22.77 -0.11
N LEU A 340 -1.84 21.78 -0.73
CA LEU A 340 -0.75 20.96 -0.21
C LEU A 340 0.60 21.47 -0.76
N GLU A 341 1.67 21.20 -0.03
CA GLU A 341 3.03 21.32 -0.56
C GLU A 341 3.29 20.10 -1.46
N GLY A 342 3.33 20.35 -2.76
CA GLY A 342 3.49 19.35 -3.80
C GLY A 342 4.95 19.06 -4.17
N PRO A 343 5.17 18.29 -5.25
CA PRO A 343 6.52 18.00 -5.75
C PRO A 343 7.35 19.27 -6.00
N GLY A 344 8.64 19.20 -5.65
CA GLY A 344 9.57 20.33 -5.80
C GLY A 344 9.25 21.56 -4.95
N GLY A 345 8.44 21.42 -3.88
CA GLY A 345 7.96 22.54 -3.06
C GLY A 345 6.85 23.36 -3.73
N GLY A 346 6.24 22.81 -4.78
CA GLY A 346 5.14 23.44 -5.52
C GLY A 346 3.83 23.47 -4.74
N ARG A 347 2.83 24.13 -5.31
CA ARG A 347 1.48 24.19 -4.75
C ARG A 347 0.59 23.18 -5.44
N LEU A 348 0.14 22.18 -4.69
CA LEU A 348 -0.72 21.11 -5.19
C LEU A 348 -2.14 21.26 -4.64
N LEU A 349 -3.13 21.05 -5.51
CA LEU A 349 -4.53 20.95 -5.12
C LEU A 349 -5.05 19.60 -5.62
N ALA A 350 -5.84 18.91 -4.79
CA ALA A 350 -6.30 17.56 -5.06
C ALA A 350 -7.79 17.40 -4.75
N TYR A 351 -8.52 16.75 -5.66
CA TYR A 351 -9.96 16.48 -5.53
C TYR A 351 -10.32 15.08 -6.02
N ASN A 352 -11.20 14.43 -5.27
CA ASN A 352 -11.74 13.11 -5.62
C ASN A 352 -12.82 13.21 -6.69
N ASP A 353 -12.91 12.17 -7.51
CA ASP A 353 -14.05 11.98 -8.38
C ASP A 353 -15.32 11.81 -7.54
N PRO A 354 -16.38 12.61 -7.77
CA PRO A 354 -17.64 12.48 -7.05
C PRO A 354 -18.49 11.31 -7.55
N ARG A 355 -18.09 10.66 -8.65
CA ARG A 355 -18.81 9.54 -9.26
C ARG A 355 -18.41 8.23 -8.59
N SER A 356 -19.30 7.27 -8.79
CA SER A 356 -19.21 5.91 -8.31
C SER A 356 -19.69 5.04 -9.48
N SER A 357 -18.78 4.27 -10.08
CA SER A 357 -19.05 3.24 -11.09
C SER A 357 -18.64 1.86 -10.56
N GLY A 358 -19.58 1.05 -10.06
CA GLY A 358 -19.27 -0.30 -9.57
C GLY A 358 -19.17 -1.32 -10.71
N LEU A 359 -19.13 -2.63 -10.37
CA LEU A 359 -19.26 -3.73 -11.35
C LEU A 359 -20.65 -3.81 -12.02
N GLY A 360 -21.59 -2.93 -11.63
CA GLY A 360 -22.92 -2.78 -12.20
C GLY A 360 -23.27 -1.32 -12.47
N THR A 361 -24.40 -1.07 -13.13
CA THR A 361 -24.83 0.28 -13.58
C THR A 361 -25.48 1.13 -12.49
N TRP A 362 -25.24 0.83 -11.21
CA TRP A 362 -25.91 1.48 -10.08
C TRP A 362 -25.05 2.65 -9.57
N ARG A 363 -25.69 3.80 -9.34
CA ARG A 363 -25.07 4.96 -8.67
C ARG A 363 -25.73 5.06 -7.30
N ASP A 364 -24.99 4.75 -6.25
CA ASP A 364 -25.59 4.70 -4.91
C ASP A 364 -25.92 6.09 -4.33
N GLN A 365 -25.35 7.18 -4.87
CA GLN A 365 -25.73 8.55 -4.49
C GLN A 365 -25.60 9.55 -5.64
N PRO A 366 -26.59 10.45 -5.87
CA PRO A 366 -26.39 11.65 -6.67
C PRO A 366 -25.58 12.66 -5.85
N GLY A 367 -24.26 12.61 -6.01
CA GLY A 367 -23.36 13.66 -5.52
C GLY A 367 -23.41 14.92 -6.38
N ILE A 368 -22.47 15.83 -6.12
CA ILE A 368 -22.17 16.99 -6.98
C ILE A 368 -21.86 16.52 -8.42
N SER A 369 -22.32 17.26 -9.43
CA SER A 369 -21.94 16.95 -10.82
C SER A 369 -20.48 17.29 -11.08
N ILE A 370 -19.88 16.71 -12.12
CA ILE A 370 -18.52 17.08 -12.56
C ILE A 370 -18.45 18.57 -12.89
N ASP A 371 -19.45 19.11 -13.59
CA ASP A 371 -19.52 20.54 -13.94
C ASP A 371 -19.56 21.45 -12.70
N GLU A 372 -20.38 21.10 -11.71
CA GLU A 372 -20.50 21.87 -10.47
C GLU A 372 -19.21 21.77 -9.64
N LEU A 373 -18.61 20.58 -9.58
CA LEU A 373 -17.33 20.38 -8.91
C LEU A 373 -16.20 21.15 -9.61
N ALA A 374 -16.14 21.15 -10.93
CA ALA A 374 -15.13 21.88 -11.69
C ALA A 374 -15.17 23.39 -11.41
N VAL A 375 -16.38 23.96 -11.27
CA VAL A 375 -16.55 25.36 -10.85
C VAL A 375 -16.01 25.58 -9.44
N ASN A 376 -16.35 24.71 -8.48
CA ASN A 376 -15.88 24.82 -7.10
C ASN A 376 -14.35 24.69 -6.99
N ILE A 377 -13.75 23.76 -7.74
CA ILE A 377 -12.29 23.60 -7.83
C ILE A 377 -11.67 24.88 -8.39
N ALA A 378 -12.23 25.44 -9.45
CA ALA A 378 -11.74 26.65 -10.07
C ALA A 378 -11.82 27.86 -9.12
N ASP A 379 -12.95 28.05 -8.42
CA ASP A 379 -13.10 29.09 -7.40
C ASP A 379 -12.00 28.96 -6.34
N ARG A 380 -11.80 27.75 -5.80
CA ARG A 380 -10.77 27.48 -4.80
C ARG A 380 -9.36 27.75 -5.30
N ALA A 381 -9.04 27.30 -6.52
CA ALA A 381 -7.73 27.50 -7.12
C ALA A 381 -7.42 29.00 -7.35
N CYS A 382 -8.41 29.76 -7.84
CA CYS A 382 -8.24 31.19 -8.12
C CYS A 382 -8.17 32.03 -6.84
N GLU A 383 -8.85 31.62 -5.76
CA GLU A 383 -8.81 32.29 -4.45
C GLU A 383 -7.54 31.99 -3.63
N ALA A 384 -6.72 31.04 -4.08
CA ALA A 384 -5.55 30.56 -3.34
C ALA A 384 -4.40 31.60 -3.23
N GLY A 385 -4.57 32.82 -3.76
CA GLY A 385 -3.64 33.96 -3.63
C GLY A 385 -2.36 33.88 -4.47
N GLN A 386 -1.89 32.66 -4.76
CA GLN A 386 -0.87 32.34 -5.74
C GLN A 386 -1.44 31.29 -6.71
N ARG A 387 -0.76 31.07 -7.83
CA ARG A 387 -1.15 30.03 -8.79
C ARG A 387 -0.95 28.64 -8.20
N ILE A 388 -1.78 27.69 -8.60
CA ILE A 388 -1.61 26.26 -8.27
C ILE A 388 -0.71 25.65 -9.34
N ASN A 389 0.38 24.98 -8.94
CA ASN A 389 1.32 24.40 -9.89
C ASN A 389 0.83 23.05 -10.43
N THR A 390 0.12 22.27 -9.60
CA THR A 390 -0.44 20.98 -10.01
C THR A 390 -1.83 20.81 -9.42
N LEU A 391 -2.81 20.57 -10.28
CA LEU A 391 -4.13 20.09 -9.88
C LEU A 391 -4.21 18.60 -10.20
N LEU A 392 -4.31 17.78 -9.15
CA LEU A 392 -4.48 16.33 -9.26
C LEU A 392 -5.97 15.99 -9.14
N VAL A 393 -6.51 15.33 -10.16
CA VAL A 393 -7.91 14.88 -10.24
C VAL A 393 -7.93 13.54 -10.96
N HIS A 394 -9.02 12.78 -10.85
CA HIS A 394 -9.13 11.53 -11.61
C HIS A 394 -9.60 11.76 -13.06
N ASP A 395 -10.59 12.62 -13.25
CA ASP A 395 -11.12 13.01 -14.57
C ASP A 395 -10.67 14.41 -14.95
N ILE A 396 -10.20 14.59 -16.19
CA ILE A 396 -9.69 15.87 -16.67
C ILE A 396 -10.74 16.98 -16.66
N ASP A 397 -12.02 16.62 -16.85
CA ASP A 397 -13.12 17.59 -16.89
C ASP A 397 -13.26 18.37 -15.57
N MET A 398 -12.84 17.78 -14.45
CA MET A 398 -12.83 18.43 -13.13
C MET A 398 -11.88 19.62 -13.06
N GLY A 399 -10.82 19.65 -13.88
CA GLY A 399 -9.82 20.73 -13.89
C GLY A 399 -10.01 21.77 -14.99
N THR A 400 -10.90 21.54 -15.95
CA THR A 400 -11.06 22.37 -17.16
C THR A 400 -11.35 23.83 -16.81
N VAL A 401 -12.32 24.10 -15.94
CA VAL A 401 -12.71 25.47 -15.58
C VAL A 401 -11.56 26.21 -14.90
N ALA A 402 -10.72 25.52 -14.11
CA ALA A 402 -9.58 26.13 -13.45
C ALA A 402 -8.46 26.53 -14.45
N LEU A 403 -8.25 25.72 -15.50
CA LEU A 403 -7.36 26.04 -16.62
C LEU A 403 -7.89 27.20 -17.47
N GLU A 404 -9.17 27.20 -17.81
CA GLU A 404 -9.81 28.26 -18.59
C GLU A 404 -9.80 29.62 -17.88
N ARG A 405 -9.79 29.62 -16.55
CA ARG A 405 -9.58 30.84 -15.74
C ARG A 405 -8.10 31.20 -15.56
N GLY A 406 -7.19 30.29 -15.90
CA GLY A 406 -5.74 30.45 -15.82
C GLY A 406 -5.16 30.36 -14.40
N CYS A 407 -5.82 29.63 -13.51
CA CYS A 407 -5.45 29.54 -12.10
C CYS A 407 -4.52 28.36 -11.77
N VAL A 408 -4.26 27.48 -12.74
CA VAL A 408 -3.46 26.25 -12.58
C VAL A 408 -2.41 26.12 -13.70
N ASP A 409 -1.18 25.70 -13.39
CA ASP A 409 -0.11 25.43 -14.38
C ASP A 409 -0.28 24.09 -15.12
N LEU A 410 -0.63 23.01 -14.39
CA LEU A 410 -0.82 21.67 -14.93
C LEU A 410 -1.98 20.96 -14.22
N VAL A 411 -2.90 20.39 -14.99
CA VAL A 411 -3.93 19.44 -14.51
C VAL A 411 -3.50 18.04 -14.91
N ILE A 412 -3.41 17.13 -13.94
CA ILE A 412 -3.08 15.72 -14.14
C ILE A 412 -4.31 14.88 -13.86
N SER A 413 -4.58 13.91 -14.73
CA SER A 413 -5.70 12.97 -14.59
C SER A 413 -5.39 11.56 -15.09
N GLY A 414 -6.35 10.65 -14.90
CA GLY A 414 -6.42 9.30 -15.48
C GLY A 414 -7.77 9.04 -16.14
N HIS A 415 -8.51 8.01 -15.69
CA HIS A 415 -9.91 7.70 -16.02
C HIS A 415 -10.15 7.07 -17.41
N VAL A 416 -9.60 7.64 -18.48
CA VAL A 416 -9.91 7.20 -19.86
C VAL A 416 -9.01 6.06 -20.36
N HIS A 417 -8.07 5.60 -19.52
CA HIS A 417 -7.12 4.51 -19.79
C HIS A 417 -6.23 4.70 -21.03
N VAL A 418 -6.16 5.92 -21.57
CA VAL A 418 -5.31 6.28 -22.71
C VAL A 418 -4.63 7.61 -22.43
N GLN A 419 -3.41 7.73 -22.93
CA GLN A 419 -2.64 8.96 -22.83
C GLN A 419 -3.28 10.07 -23.67
N VAL A 420 -3.55 11.23 -23.07
CA VAL A 420 -4.08 12.42 -23.76
C VAL A 420 -3.29 13.66 -23.36
N GLY A 421 -2.97 14.50 -24.34
CA GLY A 421 -2.18 15.72 -24.15
C GLY A 421 -0.65 15.49 -24.16
N PRO A 422 0.15 16.41 -23.62
CA PRO A 422 -0.29 17.63 -22.93
C PRO A 422 -0.82 18.69 -23.90
N ASP A 423 -2.02 19.23 -23.64
CA ASP A 423 -2.56 20.33 -24.45
C ASP A 423 -2.47 21.68 -23.72
N LEU A 424 -1.97 22.69 -24.44
CA LEU A 424 -1.85 24.05 -23.92
C LEU A 424 -3.21 24.76 -23.93
N VAL A 425 -3.67 25.18 -22.75
CA VAL A 425 -4.87 25.99 -22.55
C VAL A 425 -4.47 27.42 -22.20
N LYS A 426 -5.00 28.39 -22.95
CA LYS A 426 -4.84 29.82 -22.63
C LYS A 426 -6.01 30.27 -21.76
N GLY A 427 -5.70 30.64 -20.53
CA GLY A 427 -6.66 31.17 -19.57
C GLY A 427 -7.17 32.55 -19.97
N SER A 428 -8.39 32.86 -19.55
CA SER A 428 -9.05 34.16 -19.72
C SER A 428 -8.31 35.31 -19.01
N ASN A 429 -7.49 35.01 -18.00
CA ASN A 429 -6.61 35.96 -17.32
C ASN A 429 -5.28 36.23 -18.07
N GLY A 430 -5.05 35.58 -19.21
CA GLY A 430 -3.82 35.71 -20.01
C GLY A 430 -2.71 34.72 -19.67
N GLU A 431 -2.81 34.01 -18.54
CA GLU A 431 -1.91 32.92 -18.18
C GLU A 431 -2.16 31.69 -19.06
N SER A 432 -1.20 30.76 -19.11
CA SER A 432 -1.38 29.49 -19.82
C SER A 432 -1.07 28.31 -18.92
N GLY A 433 -1.79 27.22 -19.09
CA GLY A 433 -1.60 25.96 -18.37
C GLY A 433 -1.76 24.78 -19.30
N TYR A 434 -1.51 23.58 -18.79
CA TYR A 434 -1.63 22.34 -19.55
C TYR A 434 -2.61 21.39 -18.88
N ASN A 435 -3.33 20.60 -19.67
CA ASN A 435 -3.96 19.38 -19.21
C ASN A 435 -3.13 18.18 -19.66
N TYR A 436 -3.14 17.12 -18.87
CA TYR A 436 -2.51 15.86 -19.24
C TYR A 436 -3.23 14.70 -18.56
N THR A 437 -3.57 13.69 -19.34
CA THR A 437 -4.20 12.47 -18.86
C THR A 437 -3.24 11.31 -19.07
N ASN A 438 -2.85 10.64 -17.99
CA ASN A 438 -2.03 9.45 -18.03
C ASN A 438 -2.86 8.26 -18.54
N GLY A 439 -2.23 7.36 -19.29
CA GLY A 439 -2.83 6.06 -19.59
C GLY A 439 -3.04 5.20 -18.33
N THR A 440 -3.60 4.02 -18.50
CA THR A 440 -3.77 3.10 -17.35
C THR A 440 -2.42 2.54 -16.91
N THR A 441 -2.06 2.72 -15.64
CA THR A 441 -0.86 2.08 -15.05
C THR A 441 -1.05 0.58 -14.87
N GLY A 442 -2.28 0.11 -14.65
CA GLY A 442 -2.59 -1.31 -14.56
C GLY A 442 -2.73 -2.03 -15.91
N GLY A 443 -2.71 -1.32 -17.05
CA GLY A 443 -3.07 -1.93 -18.34
C GLY A 443 -4.51 -2.47 -18.35
N ALA A 444 -5.42 -1.80 -17.64
CA ALA A 444 -6.78 -2.24 -17.39
C ALA A 444 -7.65 -2.17 -18.66
N ALA A 445 -8.26 -3.32 -19.01
CA ALA A 445 -9.25 -3.42 -20.08
C ALA A 445 -10.70 -3.43 -19.56
N TYR A 446 -10.87 -3.73 -18.27
CA TYR A 446 -12.12 -3.87 -17.53
C TYR A 446 -11.89 -3.35 -16.10
N ALA A 447 -12.95 -3.26 -15.30
CA ALA A 447 -12.90 -2.78 -13.91
C ALA A 447 -11.94 -3.58 -13.00
N VAL A 448 -11.61 -4.83 -13.33
CA VAL A 448 -10.63 -5.64 -12.58
C VAL A 448 -9.47 -6.00 -13.50
N ALA A 449 -8.25 -5.62 -13.12
CA ALA A 449 -7.01 -5.90 -13.85
C ALA A 449 -6.12 -6.97 -13.16
N VAL A 450 -6.74 -7.88 -12.40
CA VAL A 450 -6.08 -9.09 -11.86
C VAL A 450 -5.82 -10.11 -12.98
N GLY A 451 -4.59 -10.62 -13.09
CA GLY A 451 -4.25 -11.66 -14.04
C GLY A 451 -2.75 -11.95 -14.18
N SER A 452 -2.41 -12.92 -15.03
CA SER A 452 -1.02 -13.36 -15.20
C SER A 452 -0.11 -12.37 -15.95
N LYS A 453 -0.64 -11.40 -16.70
CA LYS A 453 0.12 -10.33 -17.38
C LYS A 453 -0.81 -9.21 -17.86
N LEU A 454 -0.21 -8.14 -18.40
CA LEU A 454 -0.94 -7.02 -19.00
C LEU A 454 -1.89 -7.44 -20.14
N ARG A 455 -3.11 -6.90 -20.09
CA ARG A 455 -4.13 -7.06 -21.14
C ARG A 455 -4.14 -5.92 -22.14
N ARG A 456 -3.72 -4.73 -21.72
CA ARG A 456 -3.47 -3.54 -22.54
C ARG A 456 -2.10 -2.94 -22.17
N PRO A 457 -1.54 -2.08 -23.02
CA PRO A 457 -0.35 -1.34 -22.66
C PRO A 457 -0.58 -0.59 -21.34
N ALA A 458 0.42 -0.66 -20.45
CA ALA A 458 0.41 0.02 -19.16
C ALA A 458 1.31 1.25 -19.23
N GLU A 459 0.94 2.35 -18.59
CA GLU A 459 1.68 3.61 -18.66
C GLU A 459 1.92 4.24 -17.29
N VAL A 460 3.12 4.78 -17.13
CA VAL A 460 3.46 5.76 -16.10
C VAL A 460 4.04 6.98 -16.78
N THR A 461 3.88 8.15 -16.17
CA THR A 461 4.45 9.39 -16.71
C THR A 461 5.29 10.09 -15.67
N LEU A 462 6.48 10.52 -16.07
CA LEU A 462 7.38 11.30 -15.24
C LEU A 462 7.08 12.79 -15.44
N VAL A 463 6.88 13.53 -14.35
CA VAL A 463 6.71 14.98 -14.34
C VAL A 463 7.98 15.60 -13.76
N THR A 464 8.67 16.42 -14.55
CA THR A 464 9.82 17.20 -14.07
C THR A 464 9.33 18.54 -13.56
N TYR A 465 9.78 18.93 -12.38
CA TYR A 465 9.51 20.22 -11.73
C TYR A 465 10.80 21.01 -11.58
N ARG A 466 10.70 22.34 -11.68
CA ARG A 466 11.75 23.30 -11.32
C ARG A 466 11.12 24.39 -10.46
N ASP A 467 11.69 24.66 -9.29
CA ASP A 467 11.14 25.61 -8.31
C ASP A 467 9.64 25.38 -8.03
N GLY A 468 9.24 24.11 -7.91
CA GLY A 468 7.84 23.70 -7.67
C GLY A 468 6.89 23.81 -8.86
N ARG A 469 7.33 24.35 -10.00
CA ARG A 469 6.52 24.46 -11.22
C ARG A 469 6.84 23.31 -12.19
N PRO A 470 5.84 22.62 -12.76
CA PRO A 470 6.11 21.56 -13.74
C PRO A 470 6.71 22.15 -15.02
N VAL A 471 7.74 21.53 -15.58
CA VAL A 471 8.50 22.00 -16.76
C VAL A 471 8.58 20.97 -17.88
N GLY A 472 8.12 19.74 -17.65
CA GLY A 472 8.02 18.74 -18.70
C GLY A 472 7.46 17.40 -18.24
N LEU A 473 7.06 16.61 -19.22
CA LEU A 473 6.49 15.28 -19.05
C LEU A 473 7.28 14.25 -19.88
N GLN A 474 7.38 13.02 -19.39
CA GLN A 474 7.93 11.91 -20.16
C GLN A 474 7.10 10.64 -19.89
N PRO A 475 6.21 10.23 -20.82
CA PRO A 475 5.47 8.99 -20.69
C PRO A 475 6.35 7.78 -20.96
N VAL A 476 6.11 6.69 -20.25
CA VAL A 476 6.77 5.39 -20.44
C VAL A 476 5.70 4.31 -20.47
N THR A 477 5.57 3.63 -21.60
CA THR A 477 4.54 2.62 -21.81
C THR A 477 5.15 1.21 -21.88
N LEU A 478 4.69 0.32 -21.01
CA LEU A 478 4.96 -1.12 -21.10
C LEU A 478 3.92 -1.80 -21.98
N GLN A 479 4.34 -2.32 -23.12
CA GLN A 479 3.48 -3.07 -24.03
C GLN A 479 3.18 -4.47 -23.47
N THR A 480 2.07 -5.09 -23.93
CA THR A 480 1.62 -6.43 -23.47
C THR A 480 2.59 -7.57 -23.82
N ASN A 481 3.55 -7.32 -24.70
CA ASN A 481 4.65 -8.22 -25.04
C ASN A 481 5.94 -7.99 -24.21
N GLY A 482 5.91 -7.07 -23.23
CA GLY A 482 7.04 -6.77 -22.35
C GLY A 482 8.11 -5.86 -22.98
N VAL A 483 7.78 -5.15 -24.06
CA VAL A 483 8.63 -4.10 -24.67
C VAL A 483 8.23 -2.74 -24.11
N PHE A 484 9.21 -1.91 -23.78
CA PHE A 484 8.98 -0.52 -23.41
C PHE A 484 8.99 0.39 -24.63
N ASP A 485 8.01 1.29 -24.68
CA ASP A 485 8.03 2.48 -25.50
C ASP A 485 8.30 3.68 -24.58
N VAL A 486 9.43 4.36 -24.80
CA VAL A 486 9.84 5.52 -24.00
C VAL A 486 9.52 6.76 -24.82
N GLY A 487 8.55 7.54 -24.35
CA GLY A 487 8.18 8.79 -25.00
C GLY A 487 9.30 9.82 -24.98
N ASP A 488 9.28 10.70 -25.97
CA ASP A 488 10.11 11.90 -25.97
C ASP A 488 9.78 12.77 -24.75
N TYR A 489 10.77 13.55 -24.29
CA TYR A 489 10.52 14.56 -23.28
C TYR A 489 9.69 15.71 -23.86
N LEU A 490 8.55 16.00 -23.22
CA LEU A 490 7.57 17.00 -23.65
C LEU A 490 7.73 18.26 -22.77
N PRO A 491 8.47 19.30 -23.21
CA PRO A 491 8.66 20.50 -22.41
C PRO A 491 7.37 21.32 -22.26
N LEU A 492 7.04 21.73 -21.04
CA LEU A 492 5.95 22.63 -20.74
C LEU A 492 6.47 24.06 -20.73
N THR A 493 6.01 24.88 -21.69
CA THR A 493 6.48 26.25 -21.86
C THR A 493 5.37 27.24 -21.53
N TYR A 494 5.59 28.00 -20.47
CA TYR A 494 4.70 29.08 -20.05
C TYR A 494 5.17 30.39 -20.66
N ARG A 495 4.25 31.30 -20.97
CA ARG A 495 4.66 32.66 -21.38
C ARG A 495 5.47 33.28 -20.25
N SER A 496 6.68 33.71 -20.57
CA SER A 496 7.58 34.41 -19.65
C SER A 496 6.88 35.59 -19.00
N GLU A 497 6.95 35.70 -17.67
CA GLU A 497 6.57 36.91 -16.91
C GLU A 497 7.47 38.13 -17.21
N ASP A 498 8.40 38.01 -18.17
CA ASP A 498 9.50 38.93 -18.41
C ASP A 498 9.23 40.07 -19.41
N THR A 499 7.98 40.55 -19.50
CA THR A 499 7.65 41.76 -20.29
C THR A 499 7.18 42.96 -19.48
N ARG A 500 7.13 42.88 -18.13
CA ARG A 500 6.72 44.03 -17.30
C ARG A 500 7.83 45.04 -16.97
N GLN A 501 9.09 44.83 -17.36
CA GLN A 501 10.18 45.79 -17.06
C GLN A 501 10.66 46.68 -18.22
N VAL A 502 10.15 46.55 -19.44
CA VAL A 502 10.56 47.44 -20.56
C VAL A 502 9.63 48.66 -20.74
N GLY A 503 8.50 48.73 -20.01
CA GLY A 503 7.53 49.82 -20.14
C GLY A 503 7.75 51.07 -19.28
N ALA A 504 8.74 51.08 -18.38
CA ALA A 504 8.90 52.12 -17.36
C ALA A 504 10.28 52.79 -17.41
N ASN A 505 10.72 53.23 -18.60
CA ASN A 505 11.69 54.32 -18.74
C ASN A 505 11.69 54.82 -20.19
N GLY A 506 10.80 55.76 -20.49
CA GLY A 506 10.69 56.33 -21.83
C GLY A 506 9.69 57.48 -21.97
N SER A 507 9.51 58.30 -20.93
CA SER A 507 8.81 59.58 -21.04
C SER A 507 9.75 60.72 -20.65
N GLY A 508 10.17 61.51 -21.64
CA GLY A 508 10.86 62.78 -21.41
C GLY A 508 11.78 63.20 -22.54
N GLY A 509 11.26 63.92 -23.53
CA GLY A 509 12.10 64.57 -24.54
C GLY A 509 11.34 65.12 -25.75
N SER A 510 10.55 66.18 -25.54
CA SER A 510 10.02 67.02 -26.61
C SER A 510 11.14 67.77 -27.34
N GLY A 511 11.13 67.81 -28.68
CA GLY A 511 11.99 68.73 -29.41
C GLY A 511 11.97 68.62 -30.95
N GLY A 512 10.99 69.28 -31.58
CA GLY A 512 11.21 70.10 -32.79
C GLY A 512 11.54 69.45 -34.14
N GLY A 513 10.55 69.46 -35.04
CA GLY A 513 10.70 70.18 -36.32
C GLY A 513 11.20 69.45 -37.57
N GLN A 514 10.43 69.65 -38.64
CA GLN A 514 10.77 69.67 -40.07
C GLN A 514 10.67 68.37 -40.90
N ASP A 515 9.62 68.36 -41.72
CA ASP A 515 9.65 68.33 -43.19
C ASP A 515 10.39 67.19 -43.94
N ARG A 516 9.59 66.51 -44.79
CA ARG A 516 9.81 66.10 -46.20
C ARG A 516 9.61 64.62 -46.53
N ALA A 517 8.55 64.42 -47.33
CA ALA A 517 8.54 63.79 -48.66
C ALA A 517 8.88 62.29 -48.82
N LEU A 518 7.86 61.56 -49.29
CA LEU A 518 7.85 60.63 -50.44
C LEU A 518 9.12 59.79 -50.70
N ARG A 519 9.00 58.48 -50.50
CA ARG A 519 8.98 57.47 -51.57
C ARG A 519 8.50 56.13 -51.07
#